data_AF-A0A9D6WK48-F1
#
_entry.id   AF-A0A9D6WK48-F1
#
_cell.length_a   1.000
_cell.length_b   1.000
_cell.length_c   1.000
_cell.angle_alpha   90.00
_cell.angle_beta   90.00
_cell.angle_gamma   90.00
#
_symmetry.space_group_name_H-M   'P 1'
#
loop_
_entity.id
_entity.type
_entity.pdbx_description
1 polymer ?
#
loop_
_entity_poly.entity_id
_entity_poly.type
_entity_poly.pdbx_seq_one_letter_code
_entity_poly.pdbx_strand_id
1 'polypeptide(L)'
;MAQLDLKLIRFLRWLATLSIVILVLAHLVFSASAFQRALAPLWERPTWSYADKMQKTWGAYFPLMQFVQQQTPDDAVLLLDPYYGAVDFYFLYPRRILHGGAEMLRQHPEIQYVVINDRDFPNFPVAGTKLMLNEHLGLYKLDLPR
;
A
#
# COMPACT_ATOMS: atom_id res chain seq x y z
N MET A 1 -13.41 -53.55 -12.43
CA MET A 1 -13.06 -52.19 -12.91
C MET A 1 -13.39 -51.08 -11.91
N ALA A 2 -14.53 -51.10 -11.20
CA ALA A 2 -14.93 -50.03 -10.27
C ALA A 2 -13.98 -49.72 -9.07
N GLN A 3 -13.16 -50.68 -8.64
CA GLN A 3 -12.28 -50.51 -7.47
C GLN A 3 -10.97 -49.76 -7.79
N LEU A 4 -10.55 -49.76 -9.06
CA LEU A 4 -9.35 -49.05 -9.54
C LEU A 4 -9.61 -47.53 -9.61
N ASP A 5 -10.83 -47.16 -10.01
CA ASP A 5 -11.30 -45.77 -10.07
C ASP A 5 -11.33 -45.10 -8.70
N LEU A 6 -11.81 -45.81 -7.67
CA LEU A 6 -11.93 -45.25 -6.32
C LEU A 6 -10.56 -44.92 -5.69
N LYS A 7 -9.53 -45.74 -5.99
CA LYS A 7 -8.15 -45.50 -5.54
C LYS A 7 -7.53 -44.31 -6.27
N LEU A 8 -7.75 -44.20 -7.58
CA LEU A 8 -7.28 -43.08 -8.38
C LEU A 8 -7.91 -41.75 -7.93
N ILE A 9 -9.23 -41.73 -7.70
CA ILE A 9 -9.94 -40.53 -7.21
C ILE A 9 -9.43 -40.12 -5.82
N ARG A 10 -9.19 -41.07 -4.91
CA ARG A 10 -8.61 -40.78 -3.58
C ARG A 10 -7.19 -40.23 -3.68
N PHE A 11 -6.38 -40.78 -4.56
CA PHE A 11 -5.01 -40.31 -4.80
C PHE A 11 -4.98 -38.89 -5.37
N LEU A 12 -5.83 -38.59 -6.35
CA LEU A 12 -5.95 -37.25 -6.94
C LEU A 12 -6.46 -36.22 -5.92
N ARG A 13 -7.43 -36.58 -5.08
CA ARG A 13 -7.91 -35.71 -3.99
C ARG A 13 -6.81 -35.41 -2.98
N TRP A 14 -6.04 -36.42 -2.60
CA TRP A 14 -4.92 -36.25 -1.68
C TRP A 14 -3.85 -35.31 -2.24
N LEU A 15 -3.50 -35.47 -3.53
CA LEU A 15 -2.59 -34.56 -4.23
C LEU A 15 -3.11 -33.12 -4.26
N ALA A 16 -4.39 -32.92 -4.60
CA ALA A 16 -5.01 -31.59 -4.63
C ALA A 16 -4.99 -30.92 -3.24
N THR A 17 -5.30 -31.67 -2.17
CA THR A 17 -5.21 -31.16 -0.80
C THR A 17 -3.77 -30.77 -0.45
N LEU A 18 -2.78 -31.60 -0.80
CA LEU A 18 -1.38 -31.29 -0.56
C LEU A 18 -0.95 -30.01 -1.31
N SER A 19 -1.35 -29.86 -2.57
CA SER A 19 -1.07 -28.66 -3.37
C SER A 19 -1.68 -27.39 -2.76
N ILE A 20 -2.91 -27.45 -2.26
CA ILE A 20 -3.55 -26.32 -1.57
C ILE A 20 -2.80 -25.96 -0.30
N VAL A 21 -2.43 -26.95 0.52
CA VAL A 21 -1.66 -26.70 1.76
C VAL A 21 -0.30 -26.07 1.45
N ILE A 22 0.41 -26.56 0.44
CA ILE A 22 1.68 -25.99 -0.01
C ILE A 22 1.48 -24.55 -0.51
N LEU A 23 0.42 -24.29 -1.28
CA LEU A 23 0.12 -22.95 -1.78
C LEU A 23 -0.15 -21.96 -0.64
N VAL A 24 -0.94 -22.36 0.35
CA VAL A 24 -1.25 -21.55 1.54
C VAL A 24 0.01 -21.28 2.35
N LEU A 25 0.82 -22.32 2.60
CA LEU A 25 2.09 -22.19 3.32
C LEU A 25 3.07 -21.26 2.57
N ALA A 26 3.16 -21.37 1.25
CA ALA A 26 3.99 -20.49 0.43
C ALA A 26 3.55 -19.02 0.57
N HIS A 27 2.24 -18.75 0.53
CA HIS A 27 1.71 -17.39 0.74
C HIS A 27 2.04 -16.86 2.14
N LEU A 28 1.96 -17.70 3.18
CA LEU A 28 2.32 -17.31 4.54
C LEU A 28 3.81 -16.99 4.67
N VAL A 29 4.70 -17.79 4.06
CA VAL A 29 6.16 -17.55 4.07
C VAL A 29 6.51 -16.28 3.28
N PHE A 30 5.88 -16.05 2.13
CA PHE A 30 6.09 -14.83 1.36
C PHE A 30 5.70 -13.58 2.16
N SER A 31 4.51 -13.58 2.77
CA SER A 31 4.04 -12.49 3.63
C SER A 31 4.92 -12.29 4.86
N ALA A 32 5.36 -13.36 5.51
CA ALA A 32 6.28 -13.29 6.65
C ALA A 32 7.65 -12.73 6.25
N SER A 33 8.19 -13.10 5.08
CA SER A 33 9.48 -12.59 4.59
C SER A 33 9.43 -11.12 4.23
N ALA A 34 8.29 -10.62 3.73
CA ALA A 34 8.09 -9.21 3.44
C ALA A 34 7.98 -8.40 4.74
N PHE A 35 7.22 -8.91 5.71
CA PHE A 35 7.07 -8.33 7.03
C PHE A 35 8.41 -8.30 7.80
N GLN A 36 9.15 -9.41 7.79
CA GLN A 36 10.45 -9.51 8.44
C GLN A 36 11.48 -8.58 7.77
N ARG A 37 11.46 -8.39 6.45
CA ARG A 37 12.32 -7.41 5.78
C ARG A 37 11.96 -5.96 6.12
N ALA A 38 10.67 -5.64 6.26
CA ALA A 38 10.23 -4.32 6.69
C ALA A 38 10.63 -4.02 8.16
N LEU A 39 10.68 -5.06 8.99
CA LEU A 39 10.99 -4.95 10.41
C LEU A 39 12.46 -5.15 10.77
N ALA A 40 13.24 -5.89 9.97
CA ALA A 40 14.65 -6.20 10.25
C ALA A 40 15.49 -4.95 10.58
N PRO A 41 15.33 -3.81 9.89
CA PRO A 41 16.05 -2.58 10.24
C PRO A 41 15.73 -2.04 11.64
N LEU A 42 14.53 -2.32 12.18
CA LEU A 42 14.13 -1.91 13.53
C LEU A 42 14.88 -2.71 14.61
N TRP A 43 15.19 -3.99 14.34
CA TRP A 43 15.87 -4.90 15.26
C TRP A 43 17.40 -4.89 15.11
N GLU A 44 17.92 -4.81 13.89
CA GLU A 44 19.37 -4.93 13.62
C GLU A 44 20.16 -3.67 13.98
N ARG A 45 19.50 -2.50 14.02
CA ARG A 45 20.16 -1.20 14.30
C ARG A 45 19.42 -0.42 15.39
N PRO A 46 19.47 -0.88 16.66
CA PRO A 46 18.71 -0.29 17.75
C PRO A 46 19.06 1.18 18.01
N THR A 47 20.32 1.58 17.79
CA THR A 47 20.84 2.94 18.02
C THR A 47 20.44 3.97 16.97
N TRP A 48 19.86 3.54 15.84
CA TRP A 48 19.39 4.46 14.81
C TRP A 48 18.17 5.25 15.27
N SER A 49 18.08 6.51 14.84
CA SER A 49 16.89 7.31 15.06
C SER A 49 15.69 6.71 14.30
N TYR A 50 14.48 7.07 14.73
CA TYR A 50 13.27 6.66 14.03
C TYR A 50 13.31 7.08 12.55
N ALA A 51 13.73 8.32 12.27
CA ALA A 51 13.83 8.84 10.91
C ALA A 51 14.83 8.05 10.06
N ASP A 52 16.00 7.70 10.59
CA ASP A 52 17.00 6.90 9.87
C ASP A 52 16.48 5.49 9.56
N LYS A 53 15.76 4.88 10.51
CA LYS A 53 15.13 3.57 10.33
C LYS A 53 14.07 3.63 9.24
N MET A 54 13.17 4.61 9.29
CA MET A 54 12.12 4.76 8.29
C MET A 54 12.67 5.10 6.91
N GLN A 55 13.67 5.98 6.83
CA GLN A 55 14.36 6.31 5.59
C GLN A 55 15.05 5.08 4.99
N LYS A 56 15.66 4.22 5.82
CA LYS A 56 16.30 2.98 5.33
C LYS A 56 15.28 1.95 4.86
N THR A 57 14.16 1.79 5.56
CA THR A 57 13.12 0.80 5.23
C THR A 57 12.28 1.23 4.04
N TRP A 58 11.89 2.50 3.98
CA TRP A 58 10.87 3.00 3.05
C TRP A 58 11.41 4.00 2.01
N GLY A 59 12.68 4.40 2.12
CA GLY A 59 13.34 5.27 1.14
C GLY A 59 12.62 6.61 0.96
N ALA A 60 12.46 7.04 -0.29
CA ALA A 60 11.78 8.28 -0.66
C ALA A 60 10.29 8.32 -0.28
N TYR A 61 9.70 7.17 0.05
CA TYR A 61 8.31 7.09 0.49
C TYR A 61 8.10 7.73 1.86
N PHE A 62 9.05 7.60 2.78
CA PHE A 62 8.93 8.17 4.12
C PHE A 62 8.86 9.70 4.11
N PRO A 63 9.77 10.44 3.43
CA PRO A 63 9.66 11.88 3.26
C PRO A 63 8.35 12.33 2.60
N LEU A 64 7.85 11.58 1.61
CA LEU A 64 6.55 11.86 0.99
C LEU A 64 5.41 11.76 2.02
N MET A 65 5.36 10.68 2.80
CA MET A 65 4.32 10.53 3.82
C MET A 65 4.39 11.62 4.88
N GLN A 66 5.59 11.99 5.34
CA GLN A 66 5.77 13.12 6.26
C GLN A 66 5.28 14.44 5.65
N PHE A 67 5.60 14.68 4.38
CA PHE A 67 5.10 15.85 3.66
C PHE A 67 3.57 15.86 3.59
N VAL A 68 2.94 14.74 3.23
CA VAL A 68 1.47 14.62 3.18
C VAL A 68 0.85 14.89 4.55
N GLN A 69 1.41 14.34 5.64
CA GLN A 69 0.94 14.62 7.00
C GLN A 69 0.99 16.12 7.34
N GLN A 70 2.09 16.80 6.99
CA GLN A 70 2.27 18.22 7.30
C GLN A 70 1.33 19.15 6.51
N GLN A 71 0.92 18.72 5.32
CA GLN A 71 0.12 19.54 4.38
C GLN A 71 -1.39 19.26 4.44
N THR A 72 -1.83 18.26 5.21
CA THR A 72 -3.24 17.86 5.28
C THR A 72 -3.72 17.76 6.72
N PRO A 73 -4.96 18.16 7.02
CA PRO A 73 -5.52 18.00 8.36
C PRO A 73 -5.78 16.52 8.67
N ASP A 74 -5.95 16.20 9.95
CA ASP A 74 -6.11 14.83 10.44
C ASP A 74 -7.41 14.15 9.97
N ASP A 75 -8.45 14.92 9.64
CA ASP A 75 -9.73 14.45 9.11
C ASP A 75 -9.79 14.41 7.57
N ALA A 76 -8.67 14.70 6.89
CA ALA A 76 -8.61 14.72 5.44
C ALA A 76 -8.93 13.34 4.83
N VAL A 77 -9.57 13.38 3.66
CA VAL A 77 -9.74 12.21 2.79
C VAL A 77 -8.75 12.32 1.63
N LEU A 78 -7.86 11.35 1.53
CA LEU A 78 -6.76 11.32 0.59
C LEU A 78 -6.97 10.22 -0.45
N LEU A 79 -6.66 10.52 -1.71
CA LEU A 79 -6.54 9.54 -2.77
C LEU A 79 -5.07 9.23 -3.04
N LEU A 80 -4.73 7.95 -2.93
CA LEU A 80 -3.39 7.42 -3.19
C LEU A 80 -3.44 6.44 -4.37
N ASP A 81 -2.24 6.17 -4.90
CA ASP A 81 -2.01 5.20 -5.96
C ASP A 81 -2.50 3.80 -5.56
N PRO A 82 -3.33 3.12 -6.39
CA PRO A 82 -3.84 1.78 -6.10
C PRO A 82 -2.78 0.70 -5.88
N TYR A 83 -1.53 0.95 -6.29
CA TYR A 83 -0.44 -0.01 -6.14
C TYR A 83 0.39 0.18 -4.87
N TYR A 84 0.18 1.25 -4.10
CA TYR A 84 0.75 1.39 -2.76
C TYR A 84 -0.14 0.66 -1.75
N GLY A 85 0.47 -0.26 -1.00
CA GLY A 85 -0.24 -1.17 -0.09
C GLY A 85 -0.65 -0.51 1.23
N ALA A 86 -1.13 -1.32 2.18
CA ALA A 86 -1.65 -0.90 3.49
C ALA A 86 -0.66 -0.14 4.40
N VAL A 87 0.58 0.10 3.95
CA VAL A 87 1.62 0.82 4.68
C VAL A 87 1.25 2.29 4.91
N ASP A 88 0.52 2.88 3.98
CA ASP A 88 0.15 4.30 3.99
C ASP A 88 -0.65 4.67 5.24
N PHE A 89 -1.49 3.73 5.70
CA PHE A 89 -2.28 3.88 6.91
C PHE A 89 -1.41 4.09 8.15
N TYR A 90 -0.27 3.40 8.25
CA TYR A 90 0.63 3.55 9.40
C TYR A 90 1.23 4.96 9.49
N PHE A 91 1.45 5.61 8.34
CA PHE A 91 1.96 6.96 8.32
C PHE A 91 0.84 7.98 8.43
N LEU A 92 -0.28 7.81 7.74
CA LEU A 92 -1.23 8.90 7.54
C LEU A 92 -2.40 8.92 8.54
N TYR A 93 -2.50 7.92 9.44
CA TYR A 93 -3.51 7.90 10.50
C TYR A 93 -3.54 9.24 11.27
N PRO A 94 -4.73 9.84 11.53
CA PRO A 94 -6.08 9.26 11.38
C PRO A 94 -6.79 9.57 10.04
N ARG A 95 -6.07 10.09 9.03
CA ARG A 95 -6.66 10.47 7.73
C ARG A 95 -7.32 9.27 7.06
N ARG A 96 -8.43 9.52 6.36
CA ARG A 96 -9.10 8.49 5.57
C ARG A 96 -8.38 8.34 4.23
N ILE A 97 -7.94 7.13 3.94
CA ILE A 97 -7.17 6.81 2.73
C ILE A 97 -8.07 6.02 1.79
N LEU A 98 -8.18 6.48 0.55
CA LEU A 98 -8.78 5.77 -0.56
C LEU A 98 -7.69 5.51 -1.61
N HIS A 99 -7.79 4.37 -2.28
CA HIS A 99 -6.83 3.94 -3.28
C HIS A 99 -7.53 3.74 -4.61
N GLY A 100 -7.07 4.40 -5.66
CA GLY A 100 -7.74 4.31 -6.96
C GLY A 100 -7.33 5.38 -7.95
N GLY A 101 -8.03 5.42 -9.08
CA GLY A 101 -7.80 6.40 -10.15
C GLY A 101 -8.88 7.48 -10.24
N ALA A 102 -9.01 8.09 -11.42
CA ALA A 102 -10.01 9.12 -11.71
C ALA A 102 -11.47 8.72 -11.39
N GLU A 103 -11.81 7.42 -11.45
CA GLU A 103 -13.14 6.93 -11.04
C GLU A 103 -13.37 7.14 -9.54
N MET A 104 -12.35 6.94 -8.71
CA MET A 104 -12.45 7.11 -7.26
C MET A 104 -12.76 8.57 -6.90
N LEU A 105 -12.15 9.54 -7.59
CA LEU A 105 -12.49 10.96 -7.45
C LEU A 105 -13.94 11.28 -7.81
N ARG A 106 -14.51 10.60 -8.81
CA ARG A 106 -15.91 10.80 -9.22
C ARG A 106 -16.90 10.19 -8.24
N GLN A 107 -16.56 9.03 -7.68
CA GLN A 107 -17.42 8.30 -6.74
C GLN A 107 -17.35 8.86 -5.31
N HIS A 108 -16.24 9.50 -4.96
CA HIS A 108 -15.99 10.03 -3.63
C HIS A 108 -15.73 11.54 -3.68
N PRO A 109 -16.78 12.37 -3.77
CA PRO A 109 -16.65 13.82 -3.75
C PRO A 109 -16.06 14.35 -2.43
N GLU A 110 -16.01 13.53 -1.38
CA GLU A 110 -15.36 13.87 -0.12
C GLU A 110 -13.82 13.86 -0.19
N ILE A 111 -13.20 13.32 -1.24
CA ILE A 111 -11.75 13.35 -1.41
C ILE A 111 -11.29 14.80 -1.53
N GLN A 112 -10.35 15.20 -0.68
CA GLN A 112 -9.82 16.57 -0.62
C GLN A 112 -8.42 16.68 -1.22
N TYR A 113 -7.67 15.57 -1.27
CA TYR A 113 -6.29 15.58 -1.71
C TYR A 113 -5.96 14.35 -2.55
N VAL A 114 -5.06 14.51 -3.52
CA VAL A 114 -4.52 13.42 -4.34
C VAL A 114 -3.01 13.42 -4.19
N VAL A 115 -2.44 12.34 -3.65
CA VAL A 115 -0.98 12.25 -3.44
C VAL A 115 -0.30 12.03 -4.79
N ILE A 116 0.83 12.68 -5.01
CA ILE A 116 1.68 12.51 -6.20
C ILE A 116 2.89 11.69 -5.79
N ASN A 117 3.13 10.59 -6.49
CA ASN A 117 4.26 9.71 -6.22
C ASN A 117 5.15 9.52 -7.47
N ASP A 118 6.22 8.76 -7.31
CA ASP A 118 7.25 8.52 -8.33
C ASP A 118 6.83 7.53 -9.44
N ARG A 119 5.59 7.03 -9.42
CA ARG A 119 5.06 6.04 -10.38
C ARG A 119 4.11 6.65 -11.41
N ASP A 120 4.34 7.90 -11.77
CA ASP A 120 3.48 8.67 -12.66
C ASP A 120 2.03 8.81 -12.14
N PHE A 121 1.80 8.63 -10.84
CA PHE A 121 0.50 8.87 -10.22
C PHE A 121 0.42 10.32 -9.70
N PRO A 122 -0.70 11.03 -9.92
CA PRO A 122 -1.86 10.61 -10.72
C PRO A 122 -1.56 10.65 -12.22
N ASN A 123 -1.94 9.59 -12.94
CA ASN A 123 -1.83 9.50 -14.40
C ASN A 123 -3.08 10.04 -15.13
N PHE A 124 -3.83 10.91 -14.45
CA PHE A 124 -5.06 11.52 -14.92
C PHE A 124 -5.09 13.00 -14.54
N PRO A 125 -5.88 13.84 -15.24
CA PRO A 125 -6.00 15.25 -14.89
C PRO A 125 -6.59 15.43 -13.49
N VAL A 126 -5.93 16.26 -12.68
CA VAL A 126 -6.41 16.65 -11.35
C VAL A 126 -6.53 18.17 -11.32
N ALA A 127 -7.72 18.67 -11.01
CA ALA A 127 -7.96 20.09 -10.82
C ALA A 127 -7.71 20.45 -9.34
N GLY A 128 -6.80 21.39 -9.09
CA GLY A 128 -6.48 21.83 -7.74
C GLY A 128 -5.13 22.52 -7.63
N THR A 129 -4.80 22.93 -6.42
CA THR A 129 -3.50 23.51 -6.09
C THR A 129 -2.45 22.41 -5.91
N LYS A 130 -1.37 22.47 -6.69
CA LYS A 130 -0.27 21.51 -6.61
C LYS A 130 0.76 21.95 -5.56
N LEU A 131 1.03 21.09 -4.57
CA LEU A 131 2.03 21.28 -3.52
C LEU A 131 3.11 20.21 -3.68
N MET A 132 4.35 20.61 -3.94
CA MET A 132 5.43 19.68 -4.28
C MET A 132 6.46 19.57 -3.16
N LEU A 133 6.84 18.34 -2.83
CA LEU A 133 8.01 18.02 -2.02
C LEU A 133 9.30 18.12 -2.86
N ASN A 134 9.24 17.64 -4.11
CA ASN A 134 10.32 17.72 -5.09
C ASN A 134 9.76 17.65 -6.52
N GLU A 135 10.58 17.40 -7.54
CA GLU A 135 10.15 17.37 -8.95
C GLU A 135 9.14 16.25 -9.27
N HIS A 136 9.09 15.19 -8.46
CA HIS A 136 8.29 13.99 -8.71
C HIS A 136 7.25 13.70 -7.61
N LEU A 137 7.46 14.19 -6.40
CA LEU A 137 6.67 13.84 -5.21
C LEU A 137 5.93 15.05 -4.67
N GLY A 138 4.68 14.86 -4.26
CA GLY A 138 3.86 15.96 -3.76
C GLY A 138 2.42 15.56 -3.52
N LEU A 139 1.50 16.52 -3.63
CA LEU A 139 0.07 16.29 -3.59
C LEU A 139 -0.68 17.42 -4.30
N TYR A 140 -1.87 17.10 -4.82
CA TYR A 140 -2.87 18.09 -5.19
C TYR A 140 -3.82 18.31 -4.02
N LYS A 141 -4.10 19.57 -3.72
CA LYS A 141 -5.24 20.00 -2.90
C LYS A 141 -6.38 20.35 -3.84
N LEU A 142 -7.48 19.62 -3.75
CA LEU A 142 -8.62 19.77 -4.65
C LEU A 142 -9.41 21.02 -4.30
N ASP A 143 -9.79 21.77 -5.34
CA ASP A 143 -10.67 22.93 -5.21
C ASP A 143 -12.13 22.44 -5.20
N LEU A 144 -12.55 21.84 -4.08
CA LEU A 144 -13.93 21.39 -3.93
C LEU A 144 -14.86 22.59 -3.75
N PRO A 145 -15.99 22.67 -4.47
CA PRO A 145 -17.05 23.59 -4.10
C PRO A 145 -17.55 23.21 -2.70
N ARG A 146 -17.46 24.16 -1.76
CA ARG A 146 -18.07 24.02 -0.43
C ARG A 146 -19.58 24.13 -0.51
#